data_AF-A0AAJ0LVF8-F1
#
_entry.id   AF-A0AAJ0LVF8-F1
#
_cell.length_a   1.000
_cell.length_b   1.000
_cell.length_c   1.000
_cell.angle_alpha   90.00
_cell.angle_beta   90.00
_cell.angle_gamma   90.00
#
_symmetry.space_group_name_H-M   'P 1'
#
loop_
_entity.id
_entity.type
_entity.pdbx_description
1 polymer ?
#
loop_
_entity_poly.entity_id
_entity_poly.type
_entity_poly.pdbx_seq_one_letter_code
_entity_poly.pdbx_strand_id
1 'polypeptide(L)'
;MPAQFDFREWFDLDELSDITVKFDDREVKRHKILLARRCDWFRRAFHKRFAESAQQVVTLRGDEPEAVEAVLRYVYRYGYSEVVDKHVARSDKRSMLWFHLHVL
;
A
#
# COMPACT_ATOMS: atom_id res chain seq x y z
N MET A 1 17.91 -3.79 -18.05
CA MET A 1 16.45 -3.72 -17.84
C MET A 1 16.19 -3.94 -16.35
N PRO A 2 15.75 -2.96 -15.55
CA PRO A 2 15.24 -3.31 -14.24
C PRO A 2 13.96 -4.13 -14.45
N ALA A 3 13.92 -5.34 -13.89
CA ALA A 3 12.74 -6.18 -13.94
C ALA A 3 11.59 -5.43 -13.23
N GLN A 4 10.57 -5.07 -14.01
CA GLN A 4 9.35 -4.51 -13.48
C GLN A 4 8.48 -5.68 -13.01
N PHE A 5 8.23 -5.75 -11.71
CA PHE A 5 7.34 -6.76 -11.14
C PHE A 5 5.93 -6.20 -11.05
N ASP A 6 5.02 -6.83 -11.79
CA ASP A 6 3.57 -6.59 -11.74
C ASP A 6 2.93 -7.69 -10.90
N PHE A 7 2.14 -7.32 -9.90
CA PHE A 7 1.55 -8.26 -8.95
C PHE A 7 0.03 -8.34 -9.09
N ARG A 8 -0.57 -7.82 -10.16
CA ARG A 8 -2.04 -7.80 -10.34
C ARG A 8 -2.71 -9.17 -10.19
N GLU A 9 -2.06 -10.25 -10.64
CA GLU A 9 -2.56 -11.62 -10.51
C GLU A 9 -2.73 -12.06 -9.04
N TRP A 10 -1.96 -11.46 -8.12
CA TRP A 10 -2.02 -11.76 -6.69
C TRP A 10 -3.13 -10.99 -5.96
N PHE A 11 -3.85 -10.10 -6.63
CA PHE A 11 -4.80 -9.21 -5.94
C PHE A 11 -5.97 -9.96 -5.28
N ASP A 12 -6.52 -10.94 -5.99
CA ASP A 12 -7.66 -11.75 -5.54
C ASP A 12 -7.22 -13.15 -5.04
N LEU A 13 -5.91 -13.42 -4.94
CA LEU A 13 -5.39 -14.67 -4.40
C LEU A 13 -5.17 -14.57 -2.90
N ASP A 14 -5.75 -15.54 -2.18
CA ASP A 14 -5.55 -15.71 -0.75
C ASP A 14 -4.18 -16.33 -0.40
N GLU A 15 -3.52 -16.96 -1.38
CA GLU A 15 -2.22 -17.59 -1.20
C GLU A 15 -1.18 -16.58 -0.72
N LEU A 16 -0.48 -16.91 0.38
CA LEU A 16 0.51 -16.03 1.05
C LEU A 16 -0.05 -14.72 1.62
N SER A 17 -1.37 -14.53 1.65
CA SER A 17 -1.98 -13.42 2.39
C SER A 17 -1.69 -13.52 3.89
N ASP A 18 -1.34 -12.39 4.49
CA ASP A 18 -0.86 -12.29 5.87
C ASP A 18 -1.49 -11.11 6.64
N ILE A 19 -2.47 -10.45 6.02
CA ILE A 19 -3.33 -9.42 6.62
C ILE A 19 -4.73 -9.47 6.03
N THR A 20 -5.71 -9.22 6.88
CA THR A 20 -7.08 -8.90 6.51
C THR A 20 -7.30 -7.39 6.63
N VAL A 21 -7.73 -6.74 5.56
CA VAL A 21 -8.12 -5.33 5.54
C VAL A 21 -9.64 -5.25 5.65
N LYS A 22 -10.14 -4.59 6.69
CA LYS A 22 -11.55 -4.30 6.90
C LYS A 22 -11.82 -2.84 6.57
N PHE A 23 -12.86 -2.55 5.81
CA PHE A 23 -13.30 -1.19 5.52
C PHE A 23 -14.80 -1.22 5.23
N ASP A 24 -15.54 -0.34 5.92
CA ASP A 24 -17.00 -0.35 5.91
C ASP A 24 -17.58 -1.76 6.21
N ASP A 25 -18.38 -2.32 5.29
CA ASP A 25 -18.95 -3.67 5.36
C ASP A 25 -18.08 -4.76 4.70
N ARG A 26 -16.89 -4.42 4.21
CA ARG A 26 -16.01 -5.32 3.44
C ARG A 26 -14.83 -5.83 4.26
N GLU A 27 -14.47 -7.07 3.98
CA GLU A 27 -13.32 -7.75 4.56
C GLU A 27 -12.55 -8.50 3.47
N VAL A 28 -11.29 -8.13 3.25
CA VAL A 28 -10.47 -8.69 2.16
C VAL A 28 -9.10 -9.11 2.65
N LYS A 29 -8.60 -10.26 2.18
CA LYS A 29 -7.23 -10.71 2.45
C LYS A 29 -6.24 -10.07 1.49
N ARG A 30 -5.10 -9.61 2.01
CA ARG A 30 -4.05 -8.91 1.23
C ARG A 30 -2.65 -9.31 1.71
N HIS A 31 -1.65 -8.79 1.02
CA HIS A 31 -0.23 -9.05 1.29
C HIS A 31 0.43 -7.82 1.92
N LYS A 32 0.90 -7.94 3.17
CA LYS A 32 1.55 -6.86 3.94
C LYS A 32 2.72 -6.26 3.18
N ILE A 33 3.53 -7.10 2.54
CA ILE A 33 4.73 -6.63 1.83
C ILE A 33 4.37 -5.73 0.64
N LEU A 34 3.32 -6.07 -0.11
CA LEU A 34 2.87 -5.27 -1.25
C LEU A 34 2.28 -3.94 -0.77
N LEU A 35 1.43 -3.97 0.25
CA LEU A 35 0.86 -2.78 0.89
C LEU A 35 1.94 -1.85 1.45
N ALA A 36 2.88 -2.38 2.24
CA ALA A 36 3.96 -1.63 2.87
C ALA A 36 4.96 -1.06 1.86
N ARG A 37 5.14 -1.70 0.70
CA ARG A 37 6.01 -1.21 -0.38
C ARG A 37 5.53 0.12 -0.95
N ARG A 38 4.21 0.36 -0.96
CA ARG A 38 3.60 1.52 -1.65
C ARG A 38 2.93 2.52 -0.72
N CYS A 39 2.73 2.18 0.54
CA CYS A 39 2.02 3.01 1.49
C CYS A 39 2.76 3.01 2.84
N ASP A 40 3.30 4.18 3.19
CA ASP A 40 4.02 4.36 4.45
C ASP A 40 3.15 4.17 5.68
N TRP A 41 1.85 4.44 5.57
CA TRP A 41 0.90 4.15 6.64
C TRP A 41 0.84 2.64 6.92
N PHE A 42 0.65 1.80 5.89
CA PHE A 42 0.68 0.34 6.04
C PHE A 42 2.04 -0.15 6.55
N ARG A 43 3.14 0.40 6.03
CA ARG A 43 4.50 0.08 6.50
C ARG A 43 4.67 0.33 7.99
N ARG A 44 4.15 1.45 8.50
CA ARG A 44 4.18 1.79 9.94
C ARG A 44 3.21 0.92 10.75
N ALA A 45 2.00 0.69 10.25
CA ALA A 45 0.98 -0.12 10.91
C ALA A 45 1.45 -1.57 11.14
N PHE A 46 2.18 -2.16 10.18
CA PHE A 46 2.69 -3.52 10.29
C PHE A 46 3.97 -3.65 11.14
N HIS A 47 4.67 -2.55 11.44
CA HIS A 47 5.98 -2.59 12.08
C HIS A 47 5.90 -2.41 13.60
N LYS A 48 5.73 -3.53 14.33
CA LYS A 48 6.07 -3.82 15.76
C LYS A 48 5.89 -2.75 16.88
N ARG A 49 5.21 -1.62 16.65
CA ARG A 49 4.95 -0.59 17.67
C ARG A 49 3.46 -0.37 17.99
N PHE A 50 2.57 -1.10 17.34
CA PHE A 50 1.13 -1.03 17.58
C PHE A 50 0.54 -2.43 17.77
N ALA A 51 -0.60 -2.53 18.47
CA ALA A 51 -1.29 -3.79 18.75
C ALA A 51 -1.63 -4.55 17.44
N GLU A 52 -1.83 -3.83 16.33
CA GLU A 52 -2.03 -4.40 15.00
C GLU A 52 -0.83 -5.18 14.46
N SER A 53 0.38 -5.03 15.02
CA SER A 53 1.52 -5.84 14.60
C SER A 53 1.40 -7.32 15.01
N ALA A 54 0.59 -7.62 16.03
CA ALA A 54 0.20 -8.97 16.43
C ALA A 54 -1.13 -9.40 15.80
N GLN A 55 -1.98 -8.45 15.41
CA GLN A 55 -3.28 -8.75 14.80
C GLN A 55 -3.14 -8.93 13.29
N GLN A 56 -3.75 -9.98 12.76
CA GLN A 56 -3.83 -10.21 11.32
C GLN A 56 -4.96 -9.40 10.67
N VAL A 57 -5.41 -8.31 11.30
CA VAL A 57 -6.53 -7.47 10.86
C VAL A 57 -6.17 -6.00 11.01
N VAL A 58 -6.44 -5.21 9.97
CA VAL A 58 -6.36 -3.75 9.99
C VAL A 58 -7.71 -3.17 9.57
N THR A 59 -8.24 -2.19 10.30
CA THR A 59 -9.53 -1.56 9.98
C THR A 59 -9.30 -0.13 9.49
N LEU A 60 -9.74 0.16 8.27
CA LEU A 60 -9.77 1.50 7.69
C LEU A 60 -11.18 2.08 7.90
N ARG A 61 -11.27 3.33 8.33
CA ARG A 61 -12.53 4.01 8.65
C ARG A 61 -12.54 5.40 8.01
N GLY A 62 -13.72 5.87 7.64
CA GLY A 62 -13.92 7.25 7.17
C GLY A 62 -13.85 7.46 5.67
N ASP A 63 -13.47 6.44 4.90
CA ASP A 63 -13.35 6.52 3.44
C ASP A 63 -14.39 5.65 2.73
N GLU A 64 -14.78 6.06 1.52
CA GLU A 64 -15.67 5.32 0.63
C GLU A 64 -15.05 3.95 0.25
N PRO A 65 -15.80 2.83 0.32
CA PRO A 65 -15.27 1.50 0.04
C PRO A 65 -14.61 1.36 -1.34
N GLU A 66 -15.17 2.04 -2.34
CA GLU A 66 -14.69 2.10 -3.71
C GLU A 66 -13.32 2.78 -3.80
N ALA A 67 -13.11 3.85 -3.03
CA ALA A 67 -11.85 4.58 -2.98
C ALA A 67 -10.75 3.72 -2.32
N VAL A 68 -11.08 3.04 -1.22
CA VAL A 68 -10.17 2.10 -0.55
C VAL A 68 -9.77 0.97 -1.50
N GLU A 69 -10.73 0.34 -2.16
CA GLU A 69 -10.49 -0.75 -3.11
C GLU A 69 -9.62 -0.29 -4.30
N ALA A 70 -9.85 0.93 -4.82
CA ALA A 70 -9.02 1.50 -5.88
C ALA A 70 -7.56 1.69 -5.44
N VAL A 71 -7.32 2.16 -4.20
CA VAL A 71 -5.98 2.26 -3.62
C VAL A 71 -5.34 0.88 -3.47
N LEU A 72 -6.07 -0.10 -2.92
CA LEU A 72 -5.57 -1.47 -2.79
C LEU A 72 -5.18 -2.05 -4.15
N ARG A 73 -5.99 -1.86 -5.20
CA ARG A 73 -5.67 -2.31 -6.57
C ARG A 73 -4.45 -1.60 -7.15
N TYR A 74 -4.27 -0.32 -6.85
CA TYR A 74 -3.12 0.45 -7.30
C TYR A 74 -1.80 -0.08 -6.72
N VAL A 75 -1.80 -0.48 -5.45
CA VAL A 75 -0.61 -1.02 -4.76
C VAL A 75 -0.03 -2.24 -5.51
N TYR A 76 -0.88 -3.08 -6.10
CA TYR A 76 -0.48 -4.32 -6.78
C TYR A 76 0.05 -4.11 -8.21
N ARG A 77 0.00 -2.88 -8.74
CA ARG A 77 0.54 -2.57 -10.07
C ARG A 77 2.07 -2.39 -10.05
N TYR A 78 2.68 -2.42 -11.23
CA TYR A 78 4.11 -2.12 -11.41
C TYR A 78 4.47 -0.68 -10.98
N GLY A 79 5.73 -0.48 -10.56
CA GLY A 79 6.24 0.83 -10.11
C GLY A 79 7.05 1.51 -11.20
N TYR A 80 6.87 2.81 -11.37
CA TYR A 80 7.73 3.61 -12.24
C TYR A 80 9.13 3.71 -11.61
N SER A 81 10.13 3.21 -12.33
CA SER A 81 11.53 3.56 -12.07
C SER A 81 11.80 4.82 -12.88
N GLU A 82 11.85 5.98 -12.22
CA GLU A 82 12.44 7.15 -12.87
C GLU A 82 13.92 6.84 -13.09
N VAL A 83 14.32 6.69 -14.35
CA VAL A 83 15.71 6.82 -14.75
C VAL A 83 16.11 8.27 -14.49
N VAL A 84 16.61 8.53 -13.29
CA VAL A 84 17.22 9.82 -12.97
C VAL A 84 18.54 9.92 -13.73
N ASP A 85 18.51 10.58 -14.89
CA ASP A 85 19.69 11.13 -15.52
C ASP A 85 20.37 12.09 -14.52
N LYS A 86 21.62 11.76 -14.15
CA LYS A 86 22.35 12.36 -13.02
C LYS A 86 22.84 13.81 -13.26
N HIS A 87 22.19 14.60 -14.12
CA HIS A 87 22.64 15.96 -14.45
C HIS A 87 21.78 17.11 -13.90
N VAL A 88 20.73 16.84 -13.13
CA VAL A 88 20.03 17.90 -12.38
C VAL A 88 19.89 17.50 -10.92
N ALA A 89 20.97 17.69 -10.17
CA ALA A 89 20.90 17.80 -8.73
C ALA A 89 20.20 19.13 -8.37
N ARG A 90 18.90 19.09 -8.12
CA ARG A 90 18.27 20.09 -7.24
C ARG A 90 17.16 19.43 -6.45
N SER A 91 17.39 19.42 -5.14
CA SER A 91 16.47 19.05 -4.09
C SER A 91 15.04 19.48 -4.40
N ASP A 92 14.13 18.51 -4.51
CA ASP A 92 12.71 18.79 -4.28
C ASP A 92 12.11 17.70 -3.39
N LYS A 93 11.91 18.07 -2.12
CA LYS A 93 11.27 17.25 -1.08
C LYS A 93 9.73 17.19 -1.28
N ARG A 94 9.24 17.31 -2.52
CA ARG A 94 7.82 17.49 -2.85
C ARG A 94 7.10 16.30 -3.48
N SER A 95 7.74 15.14 -3.66
CA SER A 95 7.06 13.89 -4.05
C SER A 95 6.56 13.07 -2.85
N MET A 96 6.17 13.74 -1.76
CA MET A 96 5.60 13.14 -0.54
C MET A 96 4.16 13.61 -0.27
N LEU A 97 3.51 14.21 -1.27
CA LEU A 97 2.12 14.63 -1.21
C LEU A 97 1.41 13.95 -2.38
N TRP A 98 0.62 12.91 -2.10
CA TRP A 98 -0.65 12.65 -2.82
C TRP A 98 -1.53 11.53 -2.24
N PHE A 99 -1.17 10.85 -1.15
CA PHE A 99 -2.08 9.89 -0.47
C PHE A 99 -2.06 10.03 1.06
N HIS A 100 -2.23 11.25 1.58
CA HIS A 100 -2.83 11.41 2.91
C HIS A 100 -4.34 11.28 2.74
N LEU A 101 -4.79 10.03 2.63
CA LEU A 101 -6.14 9.67 3.06
C LEU A 101 -6.21 10.10 4.52
N HIS A 102 -7.12 11.02 4.84
CA HIS A 102 -7.26 11.53 6.20
C HIS A 102 -7.77 10.40 7.08
N VAL A 103 -6.85 9.70 7.73
CA VAL A 103 -7.19 8.85 8.87
C VAL A 103 -7.67 9.79 9.97
N LEU A 104 -8.99 9.99 10.04
CA LEU A 104 -9.69 10.53 11.20
C LEU A 104 -9.77 9.47 12.29
#